data_AF-A0AAU3SSL0-F1
#
_entry.id   AF-A0AAU3SSL0-F1
#
_cell.length_a   1.000
_cell.length_b   1.000
_cell.length_c   1.000
_cell.angle_alpha   90.00
_cell.angle_beta   90.00
_cell.angle_gamma   90.00
#
_symmetry.space_group_name_H-M   'P 1'
#
loop_
_entity.id
_entity.type
_entity.pdbx_description
1 polymer ?
#
loop_
_entity_poly.entity_id
_entity_poly.type
_entity_poly.pdbx_seq_one_letter_code
_entity_poly.pdbx_strand_id
1 'polypeptide(L)' 'MVIKVVKGNPTPEELAAALAVVQARAAVLASAPSGAPPVADEWSTPARVARRRLPQPGPRAWGRTYWPG' A
#
# COMPACT_ATOMS: atom_id res chain seq x y z
N MET A 1 2.40 -2.68 -18.42
CA MET A 1 2.91 -3.07 -17.08
C MET A 1 4.36 -3.51 -17.25
N VAL A 2 5.29 -3.01 -16.44
CA VAL A 2 6.73 -3.35 -16.52
C VAL A 2 7.11 -4.09 -15.24
N ILE A 3 7.64 -5.31 -15.36
CA ILE A 3 8.14 -6.12 -14.24
C ILE A 3 9.67 -6.04 -14.23
N LYS A 4 10.25 -5.68 -13.09
CA LYS A 4 11.70 -5.54 -12.90
C LYS A 4 12.21 -6.55 -11.86
N VAL A 5 13.27 -7.27 -12.19
CA VAL A 5 14.01 -8.09 -11.22
C VAL A 5 14.90 -7.16 -10.40
N VAL A 6 14.62 -7.07 -9.10
CA VAL A 6 15.35 -6.18 -8.17
C VAL A 6 16.63 -6.84 -7.66
N LYS A 7 16.66 -8.16 -7.54
CA LYS A 7 17.79 -8.93 -7.01
C LYS A 7 17.84 -10.33 -7.62
N GLY A 8 19.05 -10.84 -7.87
CA GLY A 8 19.30 -12.18 -8.43
C GLY A 8 19.46 -12.17 -9.96
N ASN A 9 19.90 -13.31 -10.50
CA ASN A 9 20.03 -13.55 -11.94
C ASN A 9 19.16 -14.76 -12.34
N PRO A 10 17.82 -14.60 -12.43
CA PRO A 10 16.92 -15.70 -12.73
C PRO A 10 17.15 -16.20 -14.16
N THR A 11 16.94 -17.49 -14.37
CA THR A 11 16.99 -18.03 -15.73
C THR A 11 15.77 -17.55 -16.55
N PRO A 12 15.84 -17.58 -17.89
CA PRO A 12 14.70 -17.23 -18.73
C PRO A 12 13.44 -18.06 -18.43
N GLU A 13 13.62 -19.33 -18.06
CA GLU A 13 12.55 -20.26 -17.71
C GLU A 13 11.84 -19.84 -16.41
N GLU A 14 12.62 -19.44 -15.40
CA GLU A 14 12.07 -18.95 -14.13
C GLU A 14 11.30 -17.65 -14.32
N LEU A 15 11.80 -16.75 -15.17
CA LEU A 15 11.09 -15.52 -15.52
C LEU A 15 9.77 -15.82 -16.25
N ALA A 16 9.77 -16.78 -17.18
CA ALA A 16 8.57 -17.20 -17.89
C ALA A 16 7.51 -17.79 -16.92
N ALA A 17 7.95 -18.63 -15.98
CA ALA A 17 7.07 -19.20 -14.95
C ALA A 17 6.49 -18.11 -14.04
N ALA A 18 7.31 -17.16 -13.58
CA ALA A 18 6.86 -16.05 -12.75
C ALA A 18 5.85 -15.16 -13.50
N LEU A 19 6.12 -14.85 -14.77
CA LEU A 19 5.21 -14.08 -15.61
C LEU A 19 3.87 -14.80 -15.81
N ALA A 20 3.88 -16.11 -16.04
CA ALA A 20 2.66 -16.90 -16.19
C ALA A 20 1.76 -16.83 -14.94
N VAL A 21 2.35 -16.95 -13.74
CA VAL A 21 1.60 -16.85 -12.48
C VAL A 21 1.04 -15.45 -12.25
N VAL A 22 1.82 -14.41 -12.53
CA VAL A 22 1.37 -13.02 -12.40
C VAL A 22 0.21 -12.74 -13.35
N GLN A 23 0.30 -13.19 -14.61
CA GLN A 23 -0.77 -13.04 -15.60
C GLN A 23 -2.02 -13.83 -15.21
N ALA A 24 -1.88 -15.07 -14.74
CA ALA A 24 -3.01 -15.87 -14.28
C ALA A 24 -3.75 -15.20 -13.11
N ARG A 25 -3.01 -14.66 -12.13
CA ARG A 25 -3.62 -13.91 -11.01
C ARG A 25 -4.31 -12.64 -11.49
N ALA A 26 -3.70 -11.90 -12.41
CA ALA A 26 -4.30 -10.70 -12.98
C ALA A 26 -5.62 -11.02 -13.73
N ALA A 27 -5.65 -12.12 -14.48
CA ALA A 27 -6.87 -12.57 -15.16
C ALA A 27 -7.98 -12.93 -14.17
N VAL A 28 -7.65 -13.66 -13.09
CA VAL A 28 -8.62 -13.98 -12.02
C VAL A 28 -9.17 -12.70 -11.38
N LEU A 29 -8.32 -11.71 -11.09
CA LEU A 29 -8.76 -10.43 -10.53
C LEU A 29 -9.62 -9.62 -11.51
N ALA A 30 -9.31 -9.67 -12.81
CA ALA A 30 -10.08 -8.99 -13.84
C ALA A 30 -11.46 -9.63 -14.07
N SER A 31 -11.56 -10.95 -13.91
CA SER A 31 -12.83 -11.70 -14.01
C SER A 31 -13.60 -11.79 -12.70
N ALA A 32 -13.03 -11.31 -11.59
CA ALA A 32 -13.74 -11.27 -10.32
C ALA A 32 -14.98 -10.36 -10.48
N PRO A 33 -16.18 -10.83 -10.11
CA PRO A 33 -17.34 -9.96 -10.08
C PRO A 33 -17.03 -8.80 -9.14
N SER A 34 -17.52 -7.61 -9.47
CA SER A 34 -17.47 -6.45 -8.58
C SER A 34 -18.20 -6.80 -7.29
N GLY A 35 -17.47 -7.35 -6.32
CA GLY A 35 -17.97 -7.60 -4.98
C GLY A 35 -18.41 -6.30 -4.34
N ALA A 36 -19.20 -6.41 -3.27
CA ALA A 36 -19.63 -5.27 -2.47
C ALA A 36 -18.44 -4.32 -2.21
N PRO A 37 -18.67 -3.00 -2.20
CA PRO A 37 -17.60 -2.02 -1.99
C PRO A 37 -16.75 -2.43 -0.79
N PRO A 38 -15.41 -2.33 -0.90
CA PRO A 38 -14.53 -2.74 0.18
C PRO A 38 -14.96 -2.02 1.45
N VAL A 39 -15.15 -2.79 2.53
CA VAL A 39 -15.47 -2.21 3.84
C VAL A 39 -14.32 -1.28 4.20
N ALA A 40 -14.63 -0.01 4.47
CA ALA A 40 -13.62 0.96 4.85
C ALA A 40 -12.87 0.44 6.07
N ASP A 41 -11.54 0.46 6.01
CA ASP A 41 -10.72 0.03 7.13
C ASP A 41 -11.08 0.84 8.38
N GLU A 42 -11.49 0.15 9.44
CA GLU A 42 -11.89 0.74 10.71
C GLU A 42 -10.79 1.59 11.36
N TRP A 43 -9.53 1.34 11.00
CA TRP A 43 -8.38 2.11 11.48
C TRP A 43 -8.34 3.50 10.82
N SER A 44 -8.79 3.60 9.58
CA SER A 44 -8.77 4.83 8.78
C SER A 44 -10.08 5.62 8.83
N THR A 45 -11.11 5.14 9.54
CA THR A 45 -12.43 5.76 9.52
C THR A 45 -12.36 7.20 10.03
N PRO A 46 -12.84 8.21 9.27
CA PRO A 46 -12.82 9.61 9.70
C PRO A 46 -13.58 9.82 11.02
N ALA A 47 -14.64 9.05 11.26
CA ALA A 47 -15.36 9.04 12.53
C ALA A 47 -14.49 8.59 13.72
N ARG A 48 -13.41 7.83 13.50
CA ARG A 48 -12.43 7.46 14.53
C ARG A 48 -11.31 8.51 14.64
N VAL A 49 -10.80 9.01 13.52
CA VAL A 49 -9.61 9.89 13.46
C VAL A 49 -9.93 11.36 13.74
N ALA A 50 -11.02 11.89 13.18
CA ALA A 50 -11.29 13.33 13.15
C ALA A 50 -12.21 13.83 14.27
N ARG A 51 -12.59 12.97 15.23
CA ARG A 51 -13.54 13.33 16.30
C ARG A 51 -13.03 14.42 17.25
N ARG A 52 -11.72 14.62 17.33
CA ARG A 52 -11.13 15.60 18.25
C ARG A 52 -10.36 16.65 17.47
N ARG A 53 -10.74 17.92 17.64
CA ARG A 53 -9.87 19.01 17.21
C ARG A 53 -8.58 18.95 18.04
N LEU A 54 -7.46 18.80 17.36
CA LEU A 54 -6.14 18.99 17.95
C LEU A 54 -5.88 20.50 18.05
N PRO A 55 -5.22 20.96 19.14
CA PRO A 55 -4.72 22.33 19.21
C PRO A 55 -3.80 22.61 18.02
N GLN A 56 -3.89 23.81 17.44
CA GLN A 56 -2.94 24.17 16.39
C GLN A 56 -1.54 24.32 16.99
N PRO A 57 -0.51 23.70 16.39
CA PRO A 57 0.85 23.85 16.87
C PRO A 57 1.31 25.31 16.72
N GLY A 58 1.83 25.89 17.81
CA GLY A 58 2.41 27.23 17.79
C GLY A 58 3.79 27.27 17.08
N PRO A 59 4.35 28.48 16.84
CA PRO A 59 5.57 28.68 16.04
C PRO A 59 6.83 27.90 16.49
N ARG A 60 6.86 27.35 17.71
CA ARG A 60 7.97 26.57 18.26
C ARG A 60 7.62 25.12 18.60
N ALA A 61 6.45 24.62 18.20
CA ALA A 61 5.96 23.31 18.62
C ALA A 61 6.86 22.15 18.15
N TRP A 62 7.50 22.27 16.99
CA TRP A 62 8.34 21.23 16.40
C TRP A 62 9.81 21.38 16.78
N GLY A 63 10.23 22.57 17.23
CA GLY A 63 11.60 22.83 17.66
C GLY A 63 11.99 22.09 18.95
N ARG A 64 11.01 21.68 19.77
CA ARG A 64 11.23 20.92 21.01
C ARG A 64 11.10 19.40 20.84
N THR A 65 10.72 18.91 19.66
CA THR A 65 10.56 17.47 19.39
C THR A 65 11.81 16.83 18.79
N TYR A 66 12.90 17.58 18.67
CA TYR A 66 14.18 17.04 18.21
C TYR A 66 14.79 16.15 19.31
N TRP A 67 14.99 14.88 18.98
CA TRP A 67 15.83 13.97 19.75
C TRP A 67 17.18 13.83 19.02
N PRO A 68 18.31 14.28 19.60
CA PRO A 68 19.61 13.99 19.04
C PRO A 68 19.91 12.50 19.23
N GLY A 69 20.04 11.80 18.11
CA GLY A 69 20.53 10.43 17.98
C GLY A 69 21.51 10.36 16.83
#